data_AF-A0A5S3YPS3-F1
#
_entry.id   AF-A0A5S3YPS3-F1
#
_cell.length_a   1.000
_cell.length_b   1.000
_cell.length_c   1.000
_cell.angle_alpha   90.00
_cell.angle_beta   90.00
_cell.angle_gamma   90.00
#
_symmetry.space_group_name_H-M   'P 1'
#
loop_
_entity.id
_entity.type
_entity.pdbx_description
1 polymer ?
#
loop_
_entity_poly.entity_id
_entity_poly.type
_entity_poly.pdbx_seq_one_letter_code
_entity_poly.pdbx_strand_id
1 'polypeptide(L)'
;VSTELGGERVDIVLYDDNPAQFVINAMAPAEVASIVMDEDSRSMDIAVESDNLAQAIGRNGQNIRLASQLTGWELNVMTVEDMDAKNSEESDKLVNLFTQNLDIDDDFAG
;
A
#
# COMPACT_ATOMS: atom_id res chain seq x y z
N VAL A 1 -30.76 -13.30 -1.16
CA VAL A 1 -29.60 -13.43 -0.24
C VAL A 1 -29.48 -12.24 0.71
N SER A 2 -29.99 -11.05 0.37
CA SER A 2 -29.89 -9.82 1.17
C SER A 2 -30.79 -9.72 2.42
N THR A 3 -31.67 -10.70 2.68
CA THR A 3 -32.62 -10.65 3.82
C THR A 3 -32.13 -11.40 5.05
N GLU A 4 -31.05 -12.17 4.96
CA GLU A 4 -30.53 -13.01 6.06
C GLU A 4 -29.36 -12.36 6.86
N LEU A 5 -28.82 -11.23 6.41
CA LEU A 5 -27.63 -10.58 6.99
C LEU A 5 -27.93 -9.28 7.77
N GLY A 6 -29.18 -8.98 8.11
CA GLY A 6 -29.51 -7.84 8.98
C GLY A 6 -29.08 -6.45 8.45
N GLY A 7 -28.84 -6.30 7.15
CA GLY A 7 -28.42 -5.03 6.53
C GLY A 7 -26.92 -4.87 6.31
N GLU A 8 -26.12 -5.92 6.47
CA GLU A 8 -24.70 -5.91 6.12
C GLU A 8 -24.48 -5.65 4.61
N ARG A 9 -23.50 -4.80 4.27
CA ARG A 9 -23.10 -4.54 2.89
C ARG A 9 -22.04 -5.57 2.49
N VAL A 10 -22.33 -6.33 1.43
CA VAL A 10 -21.42 -7.36 0.89
C VAL A 10 -20.96 -6.90 -0.49
N ASP A 11 -19.64 -6.78 -0.64
CA ASP A 11 -18.99 -6.46 -1.90
C ASP A 11 -18.36 -7.74 -2.49
N ILE A 12 -18.49 -7.92 -3.80
CA ILE A 12 -17.90 -9.05 -4.54
C ILE A 12 -16.73 -8.53 -5.34
N VAL A 13 -15.55 -9.08 -5.08
CA VAL A 13 -14.30 -8.70 -5.76
C VAL A 13 -13.76 -9.87 -6.57
N LEU A 14 -12.99 -9.57 -7.62
CA LEU A 14 -12.35 -10.59 -8.45
C LEU A 14 -11.11 -11.12 -7.73
N TYR A 15 -11.03 -12.44 -7.57
CA TYR A 15 -9.82 -13.11 -7.11
C TYR A 15 -8.76 -13.11 -8.22
N ASP A 16 -7.49 -12.96 -7.82
CA ASP A 16 -6.34 -13.09 -8.70
C ASP A 16 -5.21 -13.80 -7.95
N ASP A 17 -4.42 -14.62 -8.64
CA ASP A 17 -3.26 -15.30 -8.07
C ASP A 17 -2.08 -14.32 -7.85
N ASN A 18 -2.04 -13.22 -8.61
CA ASN A 18 -1.09 -12.15 -8.38
C ASN A 18 -1.53 -11.32 -7.15
N PRO A 19 -0.71 -11.24 -6.09
CA PRO A 19 -1.11 -10.60 -4.85
C PRO A 19 -1.37 -9.10 -5.01
N ALA A 20 -0.62 -8.41 -5.87
CA ALA A 20 -0.83 -6.99 -6.14
C ALA A 20 -2.17 -6.77 -6.87
N GLN A 21 -2.48 -7.59 -7.89
CA GLN A 21 -3.75 -7.50 -8.59
C GLN A 21 -4.93 -7.85 -7.68
N PHE A 22 -4.77 -8.83 -6.79
CA PHE A 22 -5.80 -9.19 -5.83
C PHE A 22 -6.06 -8.07 -4.82
N VAL A 23 -5.01 -7.38 -4.35
CA VAL A 23 -5.13 -6.19 -3.49
C VAL A 23 -5.84 -5.05 -4.21
N ILE A 24 -5.49 -4.76 -5.47
CA ILE A 24 -6.20 -3.75 -6.29
C ILE A 24 -7.69 -4.06 -6.35
N ASN A 25 -8.05 -5.33 -6.60
CA ASN A 25 -9.45 -5.75 -6.65
C ASN A 25 -10.13 -5.64 -5.28
N ALA A 26 -9.43 -5.95 -4.19
CA ALA A 26 -9.94 -5.87 -2.82
C ALA A 26 -10.13 -4.43 -2.32
N MET A 27 -9.41 -3.47 -2.89
CA MET A 27 -9.52 -2.05 -2.54
C MET A 27 -10.69 -1.34 -3.21
N ALA A 28 -11.35 -1.98 -4.19
CA ALA A 28 -12.53 -1.46 -4.84
C ALA A 28 -13.59 -1.06 -3.80
N PRO A 29 -14.20 0.14 -3.90
CA PRO A 29 -14.22 1.06 -5.05
C PRO A 29 -13.09 2.09 -5.17
N ALA A 30 -12.06 2.07 -4.31
CA ALA A 30 -10.97 3.03 -4.38
C ALA A 30 -9.99 2.70 -5.52
N GLU A 31 -9.59 3.71 -6.28
CA GLU A 31 -8.60 3.56 -7.35
C GLU A 31 -7.17 3.65 -6.79
N VAL A 32 -6.38 2.63 -7.10
CA VAL A 32 -4.98 2.52 -6.69
C VAL A 32 -4.09 3.10 -7.78
N ALA A 33 -3.19 4.01 -7.42
CA ALA A 33 -2.24 4.64 -8.35
C ALA A 33 -0.96 3.80 -8.49
N SER A 34 -0.39 3.34 -7.38
CA SER A 34 0.78 2.45 -7.36
C SER A 34 0.81 1.58 -6.10
N ILE A 35 1.55 0.49 -6.17
CA ILE A 35 1.79 -0.42 -5.03
C ILE A 35 3.28 -0.71 -4.96
N VAL A 36 3.84 -0.58 -3.76
CA VAL A 36 5.18 -1.07 -3.41
C VAL A 36 4.99 -2.26 -2.49
N MET A 37 5.57 -3.40 -2.87
CA MET A 37 5.45 -4.65 -2.11
C MET A 37 6.76 -4.96 -1.40
N ASP A 38 6.67 -5.24 -0.11
CA ASP A 38 7.75 -5.78 0.69
C ASP A 38 7.41 -7.22 1.06
N GLU A 39 8.08 -8.15 0.39
CA GLU A 39 7.88 -9.58 0.60
C GLU A 39 8.44 -10.07 1.94
N ASP A 40 9.46 -9.40 2.49
CA ASP A 40 10.11 -9.79 3.74
C ASP A 40 9.22 -9.47 4.93
N SER A 41 8.63 -8.27 4.95
CA SER A 41 7.65 -7.87 5.98
C SER A 41 6.22 -8.33 5.67
N ARG A 42 5.97 -8.85 4.47
CA ARG A 42 4.64 -9.19 3.95
C ARG A 42 3.66 -8.02 4.05
N SER A 43 4.16 -6.84 3.67
CA SER A 43 3.41 -5.60 3.64
C SER A 43 3.35 -5.02 2.23
N MET A 44 2.33 -4.20 1.99
CA MET A 44 2.17 -3.43 0.76
C MET A 44 1.84 -1.99 1.11
N ASP A 45 2.63 -1.08 0.59
CA ASP A 45 2.28 0.33 0.57
C ASP A 45 1.49 0.63 -0.69
N ILE A 46 0.33 1.23 -0.52
CA ILE A 46 -0.64 1.54 -1.56
C ILE A 46 -0.73 3.05 -1.67
N ALA A 47 -0.31 3.58 -2.81
CA ALA A 47 -0.54 4.98 -3.13
C ALA A 47 -1.89 5.16 -3.81
N VAL A 48 -2.63 6.16 -3.36
CA VAL A 48 -3.88 6.60 -3.96
C VAL A 48 -3.86 8.10 -4.17
N GLU A 49 -4.68 8.58 -5.10
CA GLU A 49 -4.93 10.02 -5.21
C GLU A 49 -5.52 10.55 -3.90
N SER A 50 -5.21 11.81 -3.55
CA SER A 50 -5.67 12.44 -2.31
C SER A 50 -7.19 12.41 -2.15
N ASP A 51 -7.93 12.57 -3.26
CA ASP A 51 -9.39 12.47 -3.31
C ASP A 51 -9.92 11.05 -2.99
N ASN A 52 -9.13 10.02 -3.28
CA ASN A 52 -9.48 8.61 -3.05
C ASN A 52 -9.02 8.08 -1.68
N LEU A 53 -8.16 8.81 -0.96
CA LEU A 53 -7.61 8.38 0.33
C LEU A 53 -8.70 8.03 1.35
N ALA A 54 -9.72 8.90 1.48
CA ALA A 54 -10.81 8.68 2.42
C ALA A 54 -11.63 7.42 2.08
N GLN A 55 -11.83 7.15 0.79
CA GLN A 55 -12.57 5.98 0.30
C GLN A 55 -11.76 4.69 0.49
N ALA A 56 -10.46 4.74 0.19
CA ALA A 56 -9.52 3.63 0.36
C ALA A 56 -9.44 3.17 1.82
N ILE A 57 -9.37 4.11 2.77
CA ILE A 57 -9.40 3.81 4.21
C ILE A 57 -10.79 3.28 4.61
N GLY A 58 -11.86 3.91 4.13
CA GLY A 58 -13.24 3.58 4.47
C GLY A 58 -13.63 3.99 5.90
N ARG A 59 -14.89 3.79 6.26
CA ARG A 59 -15.41 4.24 7.57
C ARG A 59 -14.67 3.55 8.72
N ASN A 60 -13.98 4.31 9.57
CA ASN A 60 -13.15 3.79 10.67
C ASN A 60 -12.07 2.79 10.20
N GLY A 61 -11.52 2.96 9.00
CA GLY A 61 -10.52 2.03 8.44
C GLY A 61 -11.11 0.66 8.11
N GLN A 62 -12.42 0.54 7.92
CA GLN A 62 -13.07 -0.74 7.67
C GLN A 62 -12.61 -1.36 6.35
N ASN A 63 -12.48 -0.54 5.29
CA ASN A 63 -12.15 -1.06 3.97
C ASN A 63 -10.74 -1.65 3.96
N ILE A 64 -9.75 -0.87 4.41
CA ILE A 64 -8.36 -1.34 4.46
C ILE A 64 -8.18 -2.57 5.36
N ARG A 65 -8.92 -2.64 6.47
CA ARG A 65 -8.87 -3.79 7.38
C ARG A 65 -9.46 -5.04 6.75
N LEU A 66 -10.57 -4.93 6.04
CA LEU A 66 -11.19 -6.06 5.34
C LEU A 66 -10.31 -6.52 4.18
N ALA A 67 -9.75 -5.59 3.39
CA ALA A 67 -8.81 -5.91 2.32
C ALA A 67 -7.57 -6.62 2.86
N SER A 68 -6.97 -6.12 3.94
CA SER A 68 -5.82 -6.75 4.60
C SER A 68 -6.13 -8.16 5.11
N GLN A 69 -7.31 -8.35 5.72
CA GLN A 69 -7.75 -9.68 6.17
C GLN A 69 -8.04 -10.64 5.01
N LEU A 70 -8.59 -10.12 3.91
CA LEU A 70 -8.92 -10.92 2.72
C LEU A 70 -7.68 -11.38 1.97
N THR A 71 -6.68 -10.50 1.83
CA THR A 71 -5.45 -10.77 1.07
C THR A 71 -4.37 -11.42 1.93
N GLY A 72 -4.42 -11.23 3.26
CA GLY A 72 -3.41 -11.71 4.20
C GLY A 72 -2.11 -10.92 4.17
N TRP A 73 -2.15 -9.69 3.65
CA TRP A 73 -1.03 -8.73 3.62
C TRP A 73 -1.33 -7.56 4.56
N GLU A 74 -0.29 -6.99 5.16
CA GLU A 74 -0.43 -5.71 5.85
C GLU A 74 -0.49 -4.59 4.81
N LEU A 75 -1.56 -3.79 4.81
CA LEU A 75 -1.80 -2.78 3.78
C LEU A 75 -1.72 -1.38 4.39
N ASN A 76 -0.77 -0.58 3.91
CA ASN A 76 -0.61 0.82 4.30
C ASN A 76 -1.10 1.70 3.15
N VAL A 77 -2.07 2.58 3.41
CA VAL A 77 -2.56 3.51 2.39
C VAL A 77 -2.00 4.90 2.67
N MET A 78 -1.45 5.53 1.64
CA MET A 78 -0.96 6.89 1.68
C MET A 78 -1.22 7.60 0.36
N THR A 79 -0.96 8.90 0.30
CA THR A 79 -1.07 9.63 -0.98
C THR A 79 0.11 9.32 -1.88
N VAL A 80 -0.01 9.59 -3.17
CA VAL A 80 1.12 9.51 -4.11
C VAL A 80 2.28 10.39 -3.65
N GLU A 81 1.99 11.61 -3.18
CA GLU A 81 2.99 12.54 -2.65
C GLU A 81 3.74 11.97 -1.44
N ASP A 82 3.01 11.36 -0.50
CA ASP A 82 3.62 10.73 0.68
C ASP A 82 4.50 9.54 0.30
N MET A 83 4.08 8.75 -0.70
CA MET A 83 4.86 7.61 -1.19
C MET A 83 6.17 8.06 -1.85
N ASP A 84 6.11 9.09 -2.70
CA ASP A 84 7.30 9.63 -3.35
C ASP A 84 8.29 10.18 -2.31
N ALA A 85 7.78 10.89 -1.28
CA ALA A 85 8.59 11.36 -0.18
C ALA A 85 9.25 10.20 0.60
N LYS A 86 8.49 9.16 0.94
CA LYS A 86 8.99 7.96 1.63
C LYS A 86 10.10 7.27 0.82
N ASN A 87 9.89 7.08 -0.49
CA ASN A 87 10.86 6.44 -1.38
C ASN A 87 12.16 7.25 -1.49
N SER A 88 12.08 8.58 -1.56
CA SER A 88 13.24 9.46 -1.57
C SER A 88 14.04 9.34 -0.26
N GLU A 89 13.35 9.39 0.88
CA GLU A 89 14.01 9.25 2.19
C GLU A 89 14.70 7.90 2.37
N GLU A 90 14.07 6.81 1.91
CA GLU A 90 14.68 5.48 1.95
C GLU A 90 15.93 5.38 1.07
N SER A 91 15.86 5.98 -0.12
CA SER A 91 17.00 6.06 -1.04
C SER A 91 18.16 6.84 -0.41
N ASP A 92 17.89 7.99 0.20
CA ASP A 92 18.90 8.81 0.87
C ASP A 92 19.53 8.07 2.07
N LYS A 93 18.72 7.35 2.87
CA LYS A 93 19.22 6.53 3.98
C LYS A 93 20.14 5.42 3.48
N LEU A 94 19.79 4.77 2.37
CA LEU A 94 20.61 3.71 1.78
C LEU A 94 21.94 4.27 1.25
N VAL A 95 21.91 5.38 0.50
CA VAL A 95 23.14 6.03 0.02
C VAL A 95 24.06 6.38 1.18
N ASN A 96 23.53 7.02 2.23
CA ASN A 96 24.31 7.36 3.42
C ASN A 96 24.90 6.14 4.13
N LEU A 97 24.14 5.04 4.22
CA LEU A 97 24.61 3.79 4.82
C LEU A 97 25.75 3.17 4.01
N PHE A 98 25.68 3.21 2.67
CA PHE A 98 26.75 2.71 1.81
C PHE A 98 28.00 3.57 1.90
N THR A 99 27.87 4.90 1.85
CA THR A 99 29.01 5.83 1.99
C THR A 99 29.75 5.60 3.32
N GLN A 100 29.00 5.45 4.42
CA GLN A 100 29.58 5.20 5.75
C GLN A 100 30.28 3.83 5.87
N ASN A 101 29.71 2.77 5.28
CA ASN A 101 30.30 1.43 5.40
C ASN A 101 31.44 1.18 4.42
N LEU A 102 31.48 1.88 3.29
CA LEU A 102 32.51 1.72 2.26
C LEU A 102 33.62 2.79 2.35
N ASP A 103 33.54 3.71 3.31
CA ASP A 103 34.53 4.78 3.56
C ASP A 103 34.85 5.56 2.27
N ILE A 104 33.79 5.81 1.47
CA ILE A 104 33.90 6.52 0.19
C ILE A 104 33.90 8.01 0.52
N ASP A 105 35.00 8.69 0.22
CA ASP A 105 35.07 10.15 0.32
C ASP A 105 33.98 10.80 -0.56
N ASP A 106 33.33 11.86 -0.04
CA ASP A 106 32.22 12.59 -0.69
C ASP A 106 32.52 13.03 -2.15
N ASP A 107 33.80 13.10 -2.55
CA ASP A 107 34.26 13.43 -3.90
C ASP A 107 33.82 12.43 -4.99
N PHE A 108 33.45 11.19 -4.64
CA PHE A 108 33.01 10.16 -5.61
C PHE A 108 31.49 9.95 -5.70
N ALA A 109 30.70 10.61 -4.85
CA ALA A 109 29.25 10.38 -4.71
C ALA A 109 28.35 11.27 -5.60
N GLY A 110 28.91 11.97 -6.60
CA GLY A 110 28.22 12.91 -7.49
C GLY A 110 27.72 12.33 -8.80
#